data_AF-A0AAD7FRB5-F1
#
_entry.id   AF-A0AAD7FRB5-F1
#
_cell.length_a   1.000
_cell.length_b   1.000
_cell.length_c   1.000
_cell.angle_alpha   90.00
_cell.angle_beta   90.00
_cell.angle_gamma   90.00
#
_symmetry.space_group_name_H-M   'P 1'
#
loop_
_entity.id
_entity.type
_entity.pdbx_description
1 polymer ?
#
loop_
_entity_poly.entity_id
_entity_poly.type
_entity_poly.pdbx_seq_one_letter_code
_entity_poly.pdbx_strand_id
1 'polypeptide(L)'
;MPATCRLTPTIRNGLHRNHNINHLPTLLTRAHLSHPSFSRSASTMSEGPPQGLPQRPSQPHSFSASPTPPNPLGEGRYIRTAAALIIGDEILNGKTHDTNSNYFAKYCFQHGIDLKRIEVIADDEEQIIEASRRLVKNYDFVITSGGIGPTHDDITYACLAKAFNQPLAHHPETLARMAHLMKTRLSTQTPQQRAATERMALFPVRAEVIFLPDIWVPVVRLEGKLCVFPGIPALFTKMLNSLTPFLPLPPPTERPSRIQVFTERSESMIAPYLTKLQMRVKPHGIQVGSYPVLGHGVFVSLIGRERTLTTATAREGYLSEVAREVEKEVDGHVLTSEEQVEARKKQCTAAPQKAKY
;
A
#
# COMPACT_ATOMS: atom_id res chain seq x y z
N MET A 1 49.47 -1.04 39.44
CA MET A 1 49.69 -2.43 38.97
C MET A 1 48.72 -2.73 37.84
N PRO A 2 49.17 -2.80 36.58
CA PRO A 2 48.36 -3.28 35.46
C PRO A 2 48.75 -4.71 35.10
N ALA A 3 47.77 -5.56 34.74
CA ALA A 3 48.04 -6.88 34.17
C ALA A 3 47.43 -6.95 32.76
N THR A 4 48.29 -6.76 31.77
CA THR A 4 48.10 -7.12 30.37
C THR A 4 48.18 -8.63 30.20
N CYS A 5 47.31 -9.21 29.37
CA CYS A 5 47.59 -10.52 28.77
C CYS A 5 47.10 -10.54 27.31
N ARG A 6 48.05 -10.43 26.38
CA ARG A 6 47.94 -10.92 25.00
C ARG A 6 48.39 -12.38 25.00
N LEU A 7 47.86 -13.19 24.06
CA LEU A 7 48.61 -14.13 23.20
C LEU A 7 47.63 -14.94 22.32
N THR A 8 47.58 -14.62 21.03
CA THR A 8 47.50 -15.59 19.91
C THR A 8 48.93 -16.07 19.60
N PRO A 9 49.24 -17.08 18.72
CA PRO A 9 48.44 -17.72 17.65
C PRO A 9 48.67 -19.24 17.44
N THR A 10 47.94 -19.92 16.54
CA THR A 10 48.57 -20.79 15.51
C THR A 10 47.61 -21.27 14.41
N ILE A 11 48.16 -21.28 13.19
CA ILE A 11 47.64 -21.80 11.91
C ILE A 11 47.99 -23.29 11.79
N ARG A 12 47.13 -24.10 11.16
CA ARG A 12 47.57 -25.32 10.45
C ARG A 12 46.72 -25.63 9.22
N ASN A 13 47.42 -25.71 8.08
CA ASN A 13 46.96 -26.22 6.78
C ASN A 13 46.80 -27.75 6.80
N GLY A 14 45.92 -28.27 5.95
CA GLY A 14 45.84 -29.69 5.57
C GLY A 14 45.09 -29.87 4.24
N LEU A 15 45.81 -30.36 3.23
CA LEU A 15 45.41 -30.56 1.83
C LEU A 15 44.80 -31.95 1.54
N HIS A 16 44.13 -32.03 0.38
CA HIS A 16 43.72 -33.21 -0.43
C HIS A 16 42.46 -34.00 0.04
N ARG A 17 41.49 -34.37 -0.82
CA ARG A 17 41.58 -35.00 -2.15
C ARG A 17 40.40 -34.70 -3.09
N ASN A 18 40.69 -34.83 -4.39
CA ASN A 18 39.80 -34.88 -5.55
C ASN A 18 38.60 -35.83 -5.44
N HIS A 19 37.46 -35.47 -6.05
CA HIS A 19 36.84 -36.30 -7.08
C HIS A 19 36.06 -35.48 -8.11
N ASN A 20 36.26 -35.89 -9.36
CA ASN A 20 35.83 -35.34 -10.63
C ASN A 20 34.62 -36.17 -11.09
N ILE A 21 33.47 -35.58 -11.42
CA ILE A 21 32.43 -36.25 -12.24
C ILE A 21 31.84 -35.24 -13.24
N ASN A 22 31.78 -35.74 -14.48
CA ASN A 22 31.57 -35.08 -15.76
C ASN A 22 30.15 -34.54 -16.03
N HIS A 23 30.14 -33.44 -16.79
CA HIS A 23 29.35 -33.12 -17.99
C HIS A 23 27.96 -33.75 -18.23
N LEU A 24 26.99 -32.85 -18.47
CA LEU A 24 25.83 -33.06 -19.36
C LEU A 24 25.74 -31.87 -20.33
N PRO A 25 25.71 -32.08 -21.66
CA PRO A 25 25.51 -31.00 -22.61
C PRO A 25 24.06 -30.88 -23.09
N THR A 26 23.75 -29.63 -23.40
CA THR A 26 22.63 -29.04 -24.12
C THR A 26 22.28 -29.75 -25.43
N LEU A 27 20.99 -29.94 -25.70
CA LEU A 27 20.46 -30.13 -27.06
C LEU A 27 19.38 -29.09 -27.35
N LEU A 28 19.75 -28.11 -28.18
CA LEU A 28 18.84 -27.28 -28.97
C LEU A 28 18.27 -28.14 -30.11
N THR A 29 16.96 -28.07 -30.34
CA THR A 29 16.41 -28.34 -31.66
C THR A 29 15.32 -27.33 -31.97
N ARG A 30 15.53 -26.64 -33.09
CA ARG A 30 14.72 -25.57 -33.67
C ARG A 30 13.78 -26.24 -34.68
N ALA A 31 12.48 -25.98 -34.62
CA ALA A 31 11.54 -26.36 -35.67
C ALA A 31 10.65 -25.15 -36.03
N HIS A 32 10.89 -24.64 -37.24
CA HIS A 32 9.97 -23.81 -38.00
C HIS A 32 8.71 -24.61 -38.38
N LEU A 33 7.60 -23.91 -38.66
CA LEU A 33 6.55 -24.18 -39.67
C LEU A 33 5.39 -23.19 -39.40
N SER A 34 5.27 -22.09 -40.16
CA SER A 34 4.55 -21.93 -41.44
C SER A 34 3.09 -21.48 -41.26
N HIS A 35 2.81 -20.24 -41.67
CA HIS A 35 1.46 -19.68 -41.88
C HIS A 35 0.75 -20.34 -43.07
N PRO A 36 -0.59 -20.33 -43.07
CA PRO A 36 -1.33 -20.17 -44.31
C PRO A 36 -2.24 -18.93 -44.27
N SER A 37 -2.08 -18.12 -45.32
CA SER A 37 -2.98 -17.07 -45.79
C SER A 37 -4.16 -17.69 -46.54
N PHE A 38 -5.39 -17.20 -46.32
CA PHE A 38 -6.47 -17.30 -47.33
C PHE A 38 -7.44 -16.12 -47.26
N SER A 39 -8.05 -15.87 -48.42
CA SER A 39 -8.58 -14.63 -48.95
C SER A 39 -10.01 -14.26 -48.53
N ARG A 40 -10.33 -12.97 -48.75
CA ARG A 40 -11.65 -12.35 -48.63
C ARG A 40 -12.69 -12.99 -49.56
N SER A 41 -13.93 -13.10 -49.07
CA SER A 41 -15.13 -12.81 -49.86
C SER A 41 -16.15 -12.10 -48.98
N ALA A 42 -16.76 -11.05 -49.53
CA ALA A 42 -17.81 -10.26 -48.90
C ALA A 42 -19.16 -10.71 -49.43
N SER A 43 -20.13 -10.89 -48.54
CA SER A 43 -21.56 -10.87 -48.88
C SER A 43 -22.34 -10.30 -47.71
N THR A 44 -23.08 -9.24 -48.02
CA THR A 44 -24.03 -8.49 -47.19
C THR A 44 -25.24 -9.33 -46.80
N MET A 45 -25.78 -9.19 -45.57
CA MET A 45 -27.21 -9.23 -45.25
C MET A 45 -27.52 -8.76 -43.81
N SER A 46 -28.38 -7.74 -43.73
CA SER A 46 -29.38 -7.36 -42.72
C SER A 46 -29.05 -7.23 -41.23
N GLU A 47 -29.31 -6.03 -40.71
CA GLU A 47 -29.36 -5.65 -39.29
C GLU A 47 -30.46 -6.38 -38.49
N GLY A 48 -30.15 -6.68 -37.23
CA GLY A 48 -31.07 -6.98 -36.14
C GLY A 48 -30.53 -6.37 -34.84
N PRO A 49 -31.37 -6.02 -33.86
CA PRO A 49 -30.95 -5.23 -32.70
C PRO A 49 -29.96 -6.02 -31.83
N PRO A 50 -28.95 -5.37 -31.21
CA PRO A 50 -27.99 -6.06 -30.38
C PRO A 50 -28.70 -6.62 -29.14
N GLN A 51 -28.93 -7.94 -29.17
CA GLN A 51 -29.30 -8.72 -28.00
C GLN A 51 -28.21 -8.54 -26.94
N GLY A 52 -28.67 -8.40 -25.68
CA GLY A 52 -27.85 -8.04 -24.54
C GLY A 52 -26.53 -8.80 -24.47
N LEU A 53 -25.48 -8.07 -24.10
CA LEU A 53 -24.17 -8.64 -23.77
C LEU A 53 -24.36 -9.90 -22.91
N PRO A 54 -23.77 -11.04 -23.29
CA PRO A 54 -23.87 -12.24 -22.46
C PRO A 54 -23.32 -11.90 -21.08
N GLN A 55 -24.16 -12.05 -20.05
CA GLN A 55 -23.72 -11.94 -18.67
C GLN A 55 -22.55 -12.91 -18.50
N ARG A 56 -21.41 -12.34 -18.10
CA ARG A 56 -20.20 -13.11 -17.79
C ARG A 56 -20.61 -14.21 -16.81
N PRO A 57 -20.27 -15.49 -17.03
CA PRO A 57 -20.62 -16.54 -16.10
C PRO A 57 -20.08 -16.14 -14.71
N SER A 58 -20.99 -16.02 -13.75
CA SER A 58 -20.66 -15.72 -12.36
C SER A 58 -19.63 -16.74 -11.90
N GLN A 59 -18.45 -16.27 -11.50
CA GLN A 59 -17.44 -17.16 -10.95
C GLN A 59 -18.04 -17.94 -9.77
N PRO A 60 -17.75 -19.25 -9.62
CA PRO A 60 -18.51 -20.14 -8.74
C PRO A 60 -18.43 -19.84 -7.23
N HIS A 61 -17.67 -18.83 -6.82
CA HIS A 61 -17.42 -18.52 -5.41
C HIS A 61 -17.41 -17.01 -5.13
N SER A 62 -18.47 -16.28 -5.52
CA SER A 62 -18.62 -14.89 -5.10
C SER A 62 -19.34 -14.84 -3.75
N PHE A 63 -18.62 -14.42 -2.71
CA PHE A 63 -19.25 -14.13 -1.42
C PHE A 63 -19.89 -12.74 -1.47
N SER A 64 -21.09 -12.63 -0.90
CA SER A 64 -21.77 -11.35 -0.73
C SER A 64 -20.94 -10.40 0.12
N ALA A 65 -20.83 -9.14 -0.33
CA ALA A 65 -20.28 -8.06 0.48
C ALA A 65 -21.26 -7.69 1.61
N SER A 66 -20.74 -7.18 2.72
CA SER A 66 -21.58 -6.60 3.77
C SER A 66 -22.33 -5.37 3.25
N PRO A 67 -23.49 -5.01 3.81
CA PRO A 67 -24.07 -3.69 3.58
C PRO A 67 -23.13 -2.59 4.10
N THR A 68 -23.22 -1.39 3.52
CA THR A 68 -22.46 -0.24 4.02
C THR A 68 -22.95 0.13 5.42
N PRO A 69 -22.07 0.16 6.43
CA PRO A 69 -22.45 0.50 7.79
C PRO A 69 -22.72 2.00 7.95
N PRO A 70 -23.43 2.41 9.01
CA PRO A 70 -23.59 3.82 9.36
C PRO A 70 -22.25 4.54 9.49
N ASN A 71 -22.25 5.85 9.20
CA ASN A 71 -21.05 6.66 9.33
C ASN A 71 -20.63 6.77 10.80
N PRO A 72 -19.46 6.20 11.19
CA PRO A 72 -19.02 6.21 12.59
C PRO A 72 -18.64 7.62 13.10
N LEU A 73 -18.44 8.60 12.20
CA LEU A 73 -18.15 9.98 12.56
C LEU A 73 -19.41 10.84 12.70
N GLY A 74 -20.58 10.33 12.31
CA GLY A 74 -21.84 11.08 12.22
C GLY A 74 -22.13 11.63 10.82
N GLU A 75 -23.39 11.98 10.56
CA GLU A 75 -23.83 12.48 9.24
C GLU A 75 -23.06 13.74 8.81
N GLY A 76 -22.75 13.83 7.52
CA GLY A 76 -21.99 14.96 6.94
C GLY A 76 -20.53 15.07 7.37
N ARG A 77 -20.01 14.14 8.19
CA ARG A 77 -18.60 14.12 8.61
C ARG A 77 -17.78 13.12 7.81
N TYR A 78 -16.59 13.54 7.43
CA TYR A 78 -15.64 12.74 6.66
C TYR A 78 -14.38 12.43 7.47
N ILE A 79 -13.70 11.35 7.11
CA ILE A 79 -12.36 11.03 7.61
C ILE A 79 -11.41 12.15 7.17
N ARG A 80 -10.81 12.87 8.12
CA ARG A 80 -9.84 13.93 7.85
C ARG A 80 -8.42 13.51 8.17
N THR A 81 -8.26 12.72 9.22
CA THR A 81 -6.95 12.31 9.72
C THR A 81 -6.85 10.79 9.79
N ALA A 82 -5.66 10.27 9.45
CA ALA A 82 -5.38 8.86 9.58
C ALA A 82 -4.05 8.57 10.28
N ALA A 83 -3.93 7.35 10.80
CA ALA A 83 -2.68 6.76 11.23
C ALA A 83 -2.58 5.28 10.85
N ALA A 84 -1.36 4.79 10.69
CA ALA A 84 -1.07 3.38 10.46
C ALA A 84 -0.25 2.78 11.60
N LEU A 85 -0.63 1.58 12.03
CA LEU A 85 0.11 0.74 12.96
C LEU A 85 0.56 -0.53 12.24
N ILE A 86 1.84 -0.60 11.91
CA ILE A 86 2.45 -1.76 11.27
C ILE A 86 3.03 -2.64 12.37
N ILE A 87 2.64 -3.92 12.39
CA ILE A 87 2.98 -4.87 13.44
C ILE A 87 3.77 -5.99 12.77
N GLY A 88 5.03 -6.17 13.17
CA GLY A 88 5.89 -7.20 12.60
C GLY A 88 7.36 -6.99 12.93
N ASP A 89 7.96 -7.93 13.65
CA ASP A 89 9.40 -7.93 13.95
C ASP A 89 10.27 -7.92 12.69
N GLU A 90 9.82 -8.55 11.60
CA GLU A 90 10.52 -8.59 10.31
C GLU A 90 10.62 -7.21 9.63
N ILE A 91 9.74 -6.29 9.99
CA ILE A 91 9.83 -4.90 9.52
C ILE A 91 10.89 -4.16 10.32
N LEU A 92 10.89 -4.31 11.65
CA LEU A 92 11.85 -3.66 12.53
C LEU A 92 13.29 -4.15 12.33
N ASN A 93 13.47 -5.45 12.07
CA ASN A 93 14.78 -6.02 11.78
C ASN A 93 15.22 -5.86 10.31
N GLY A 94 14.40 -5.21 9.48
CA GLY A 94 14.73 -4.88 8.09
C GLY A 94 14.70 -6.07 7.11
N LYS A 95 14.26 -7.26 7.55
CA LYS A 95 14.10 -8.43 6.66
C LYS A 95 13.06 -8.17 5.57
N THR A 96 11.99 -7.44 5.90
CA THR A 96 10.91 -7.11 4.98
C THR A 96 10.82 -5.60 4.82
N HIS A 97 10.79 -5.13 3.56
CA HIS A 97 10.54 -3.73 3.28
C HIS A 97 9.03 -3.43 3.42
N ASP A 98 8.68 -2.52 4.31
CA ASP A 98 7.28 -2.10 4.51
C ASP A 98 6.74 -1.33 3.30
N THR A 99 5.98 -2.05 2.47
CA THR A 99 5.26 -1.48 1.33
C THR A 99 3.82 -1.11 1.66
N ASN A 100 3.27 -1.62 2.76
CA ASN A 100 1.87 -1.43 3.14
C ASN A 100 1.65 -0.01 3.65
N SER A 101 2.52 0.51 4.51
CA SER A 101 2.40 1.89 4.99
C SER A 101 2.60 2.90 3.86
N ASN A 102 3.51 2.63 2.91
CA ASN A 102 3.69 3.45 1.73
C ASN A 102 2.45 3.44 0.82
N TYR A 103 1.84 2.27 0.63
CA TYR A 103 0.59 2.15 -0.11
C TYR A 103 -0.54 2.93 0.58
N PHE A 104 -0.65 2.81 1.91
CA PHE A 104 -1.63 3.53 2.70
C PHE A 104 -1.43 5.05 2.65
N ALA A 105 -0.18 5.53 2.65
CA ALA A 105 0.13 6.95 2.48
C ALA A 105 -0.34 7.49 1.12
N LYS A 106 -0.16 6.72 0.05
CA LYS A 106 -0.68 7.04 -1.29
C LYS A 106 -2.21 7.07 -1.30
N TYR A 107 -2.85 6.05 -0.69
CA TYR A 107 -4.30 5.97 -0.55
C TYR A 107 -4.86 7.20 0.18
N CYS A 108 -4.28 7.55 1.33
CA CYS A 108 -4.69 8.72 2.11
C CYS A 108 -4.59 10.01 1.28
N PHE A 109 -3.45 10.22 0.62
CA PHE A 109 -3.25 11.39 -0.25
C PHE A 109 -4.30 11.46 -1.37
N GLN A 110 -4.53 10.34 -2.06
CA GLN A 110 -5.51 10.24 -3.15
C GLN A 110 -6.94 10.50 -2.70
N HIS A 111 -7.27 10.22 -1.44
CA HIS A 111 -8.61 10.41 -0.88
C HIS A 111 -8.74 11.67 -0.02
N GLY A 112 -7.72 12.54 0.02
CA GLY A 112 -7.76 13.78 0.78
C GLY A 112 -7.71 13.62 2.29
N ILE A 113 -7.21 12.47 2.76
CA ILE A 113 -6.97 12.18 4.16
C ILE A 113 -5.54 12.58 4.51
N ASP A 114 -5.39 13.35 5.58
CA ASP A 114 -4.07 13.67 6.11
C ASP A 114 -3.55 12.48 6.94
N LEU A 115 -2.61 11.70 6.39
CA LEU A 115 -1.89 10.70 7.16
C LEU A 115 -0.93 11.41 8.13
N LYS A 116 -1.26 11.38 9.43
CA LYS A 116 -0.51 12.10 10.46
C LYS A 116 0.59 11.27 11.09
N ARG A 117 0.47 9.94 11.04
CA ARG A 117 1.44 9.05 11.68
C ARG A 117 1.49 7.66 11.07
N ILE A 118 2.70 7.10 11.01
CA ILE A 118 2.95 5.68 10.79
C ILE A 118 3.81 5.23 11.97
N GLU A 119 3.40 4.19 12.67
CA GLU A 119 4.18 3.54 13.72
C GLU A 119 4.43 2.10 13.31
N VAL A 120 5.69 1.66 13.44
CA VAL A 120 6.09 0.26 13.27
C VAL A 120 6.48 -0.26 14.65
N ILE A 121 5.86 -1.35 15.07
CA ILE A 121 6.10 -1.97 16.38
C ILE A 121 6.33 -3.48 16.23
N ALA A 122 6.95 -4.05 17.26
CA ALA A 122 7.14 -5.49 17.39
C ALA A 122 5.81 -6.21 17.58
N ASP A 123 5.82 -7.54 17.43
CA ASP A 123 4.73 -8.44 17.84
C ASP A 123 4.69 -8.58 19.37
N ASP A 124 4.55 -7.43 20.05
CA ASP A 124 4.52 -7.30 21.50
C ASP A 124 3.16 -6.80 21.98
N GLU A 125 2.59 -7.48 22.98
CA GLU A 125 1.25 -7.20 23.47
C GLU A 125 1.10 -5.79 24.06
N GLU A 126 2.06 -5.33 24.87
CA GLU A 126 1.99 -4.03 25.53
C GLU A 126 2.06 -2.91 24.48
N GLN A 127 2.97 -3.03 23.51
CA GLN A 127 3.11 -2.09 22.40
C GLN A 127 1.83 -2.00 21.56
N ILE A 128 1.23 -3.14 21.18
CA ILE A 128 0.00 -3.16 20.38
C ILE A 128 -1.15 -2.51 21.15
N ILE A 129 -1.30 -2.81 22.43
CA ILE A 129 -2.37 -2.26 23.28
C ILE A 129 -2.20 -0.74 23.44
N GLU A 130 -1.00 -0.27 23.77
CA GLU A 130 -0.72 1.16 23.94
C GLU A 130 -1.00 1.93 22.64
N ALA A 131 -0.36 1.49 21.55
CA ALA A 131 -0.41 2.21 20.29
C ALA A 131 -1.83 2.23 19.72
N SER A 132 -2.54 1.09 19.72
CA SER A 132 -3.92 1.04 19.20
C SER A 132 -4.86 2.00 19.93
N ARG A 133 -4.82 2.05 21.27
CA ARG A 133 -5.61 3.00 22.07
C ARG A 133 -5.26 4.44 21.74
N ARG A 134 -3.97 4.76 21.73
CA ARG A 134 -3.49 6.13 21.48
C ARG A 134 -3.84 6.60 20.06
N LEU A 135 -3.71 5.74 19.06
CA LEU A 135 -4.05 6.10 17.67
C LEU A 135 -5.56 6.28 17.50
N VAL A 136 -6.39 5.38 18.02
CA VAL A 136 -7.87 5.50 17.94
C VAL A 136 -8.39 6.76 18.62
N LYS A 137 -7.78 7.14 19.74
CA LYS A 137 -8.13 8.38 20.46
C LYS A 137 -7.88 9.63 19.61
N ASN A 138 -6.79 9.64 18.83
CA ASN A 138 -6.28 10.87 18.21
C ASN A 138 -6.65 11.04 16.73
N TYR A 139 -7.11 9.99 16.04
CA TYR A 139 -7.36 10.03 14.59
C TYR A 139 -8.74 9.52 14.21
N ASP A 140 -9.20 9.86 12.99
CA ASP A 140 -10.51 9.46 12.48
C ASP A 140 -10.50 8.06 11.86
N PHE A 141 -9.37 7.67 11.28
CA PHE A 141 -9.18 6.38 10.62
C PHE A 141 -7.82 5.78 10.97
N VAL A 142 -7.84 4.60 11.59
CA VAL A 142 -6.61 3.89 11.96
C VAL A 142 -6.59 2.57 11.21
N ILE A 143 -5.45 2.22 10.62
CA ILE A 143 -5.26 0.87 10.08
C ILE A 143 -4.22 0.13 10.90
N THR A 144 -4.41 -1.18 11.04
CA THR A 144 -3.30 -2.07 11.40
C THR A 144 -2.93 -2.95 10.22
N SER A 145 -1.68 -3.40 10.16
CA SER A 145 -1.20 -4.36 9.17
C SER A 145 -0.25 -5.35 9.83
N GLY A 146 -0.61 -6.63 9.88
CA GLY A 146 0.21 -7.70 10.43
C GLY A 146 -0.38 -8.38 11.67
N GLY A 147 0.19 -9.53 12.06
CA GLY A 147 -0.16 -10.27 13.28
C GLY A 147 -1.56 -10.90 13.31
N ILE A 148 -2.14 -11.29 12.15
CA ILE A 148 -3.49 -11.90 12.06
C ILE A 148 -3.54 -13.28 11.40
N GLY A 149 -2.38 -13.89 11.16
CA GLY A 149 -2.29 -15.26 10.66
C GLY A 149 -2.50 -16.32 11.74
N PRO A 150 -2.14 -17.59 11.44
CA PRO A 150 -2.36 -18.72 12.32
C PRO A 150 -1.16 -19.04 13.24
N THR A 151 -0.09 -18.25 13.24
CA THR A 151 1.11 -18.55 14.05
C THR A 151 1.00 -17.98 15.47
N HIS A 152 2.04 -18.13 16.28
CA HIS A 152 1.99 -17.84 17.73
C HIS A 152 2.25 -16.37 18.02
N ASP A 153 3.05 -15.74 17.17
CA ASP A 153 3.34 -14.31 17.04
C ASP A 153 2.16 -13.51 16.46
N ASP A 154 1.20 -14.16 15.78
CA ASP A 154 -0.03 -13.51 15.31
C ASP A 154 -1.01 -13.21 16.47
N ILE A 155 -0.75 -12.12 17.20
CA ILE A 155 -1.46 -11.74 18.43
C ILE A 155 -2.34 -10.49 18.29
N THR A 156 -2.45 -9.88 17.10
CA THR A 156 -3.12 -8.58 16.90
C THR A 156 -4.57 -8.57 17.40
N TYR A 157 -5.40 -9.54 17.03
CA TYR A 157 -6.80 -9.57 17.50
C TYR A 157 -6.93 -9.73 19.02
N ALA A 158 -6.07 -10.54 19.64
CA ALA A 158 -6.08 -10.74 21.08
C ALA A 158 -5.66 -9.48 21.84
N CYS A 159 -4.65 -8.78 21.34
CA CYS A 159 -4.20 -7.51 21.89
C CYS A 159 -5.27 -6.42 21.72
N LEU A 160 -5.93 -6.33 20.55
CA LEU A 160 -7.02 -5.38 20.33
C LEU A 160 -8.24 -5.67 21.21
N ALA A 161 -8.58 -6.94 21.45
CA ALA A 161 -9.61 -7.32 22.41
C ALA A 161 -9.29 -6.78 23.81
N LYS A 162 -8.05 -6.99 24.30
CA LYS A 162 -7.57 -6.44 25.58
C LYS A 162 -7.57 -4.91 25.57
N ALA A 163 -7.14 -4.29 24.48
CA ALA A 163 -7.08 -2.84 24.33
C ALA A 163 -8.46 -2.19 24.51
N PHE A 164 -9.51 -2.80 23.96
CA PHE A 164 -10.87 -2.23 24.01
C PHE A 164 -11.81 -2.95 24.99
N ASN A 165 -11.23 -3.69 25.95
CA ASN A 165 -11.92 -4.42 27.01
C ASN A 165 -13.09 -5.28 26.49
N GLN A 166 -12.80 -6.14 25.52
CA GLN A 166 -13.77 -7.03 24.90
C GLN A 166 -13.31 -8.49 25.01
N PRO A 167 -14.21 -9.45 25.25
CA PRO A 167 -13.89 -10.85 25.07
C PRO A 167 -13.68 -11.17 23.57
N LEU A 168 -13.08 -12.31 23.31
CA LEU A 168 -12.93 -12.88 21.97
C LEU A 168 -14.00 -13.96 21.73
N ALA A 169 -14.52 -14.04 20.52
CA ALA A 169 -15.34 -15.17 20.08
C ALA A 169 -15.10 -15.47 18.60
N HIS A 170 -15.28 -16.73 18.22
CA HIS A 170 -15.23 -17.10 16.81
C HIS A 170 -16.39 -16.46 16.05
N HIS A 171 -16.08 -15.79 14.94
CA HIS A 171 -17.09 -15.21 14.07
C HIS A 171 -17.64 -16.29 13.12
N PRO A 172 -18.93 -16.68 13.26
CA PRO A 172 -19.47 -17.86 12.56
C PRO A 172 -19.37 -17.77 11.04
N GLU A 173 -19.66 -16.61 10.45
CA GLU A 173 -19.62 -16.47 9.00
C GLU A 173 -18.19 -16.48 8.46
N THR A 174 -17.22 -15.93 9.19
CA THR A 174 -15.81 -16.00 8.77
C THR A 174 -15.32 -17.44 8.77
N LEU A 175 -15.69 -18.22 9.79
CA LEU A 175 -15.41 -19.66 9.84
C LEU A 175 -16.06 -20.40 8.67
N ALA A 176 -17.32 -20.10 8.34
CA ALA A 176 -18.01 -20.72 7.21
C ALA A 176 -17.32 -20.42 5.87
N ARG A 177 -16.94 -19.15 5.62
CA ARG A 177 -16.23 -18.74 4.40
C ARG A 177 -14.83 -19.37 4.31
N MET A 178 -14.11 -19.41 5.44
CA MET A 178 -12.82 -20.08 5.56
C MET A 178 -12.95 -21.57 5.25
N ALA A 179 -13.93 -22.25 5.83
CA ALA A 179 -14.18 -23.67 5.60
C ALA A 179 -14.52 -23.97 4.14
N HIS A 180 -15.29 -23.10 3.49
CA HIS A 180 -15.64 -23.22 2.08
C HIS A 180 -14.42 -23.09 1.16
N LEU A 181 -13.61 -22.02 1.31
CA LEU A 181 -12.45 -21.79 0.44
C LEU A 181 -11.26 -22.71 0.74
N MET A 182 -11.06 -23.07 2.00
CA MET A 182 -9.90 -23.83 2.43
C MET A 182 -10.22 -25.31 2.62
N LYS A 183 -11.37 -25.81 2.12
CA LYS A 183 -11.87 -27.17 2.33
C LYS A 183 -10.78 -28.24 2.19
N THR A 184 -10.03 -28.21 1.09
CA THR A 184 -8.94 -29.18 0.84
C THR A 184 -7.81 -29.03 1.86
N ARG A 185 -7.36 -27.81 2.15
CA ARG A 185 -6.30 -27.53 3.13
C ARG A 185 -6.71 -27.92 4.55
N LEU A 186 -7.95 -27.64 4.95
CA LEU A 186 -8.46 -27.98 6.28
C LEU A 186 -8.63 -29.50 6.43
N SER A 187 -8.99 -30.21 5.34
CA SER A 187 -9.19 -31.67 5.38
C SER A 187 -7.90 -32.44 5.69
N THR A 188 -6.74 -31.85 5.41
CA THR A 188 -5.42 -32.47 5.67
C THR A 188 -4.79 -32.04 7.00
N GLN A 189 -5.45 -31.18 7.77
CA GLN A 189 -4.91 -30.64 9.02
C GLN A 189 -5.20 -31.53 10.23
N THR A 190 -4.24 -31.62 11.15
CA THR A 190 -4.48 -32.17 12.50
C THR A 190 -5.45 -31.27 13.28
N PRO A 191 -6.08 -31.76 14.37
CA PRO A 191 -6.92 -30.93 15.23
C PRO A 191 -6.22 -29.66 15.73
N GLN A 192 -4.93 -29.74 16.08
CA GLN A 192 -4.15 -28.59 16.54
C GLN A 192 -3.92 -27.56 15.43
N GLN A 193 -3.60 -28.02 14.21
CA GLN A 193 -3.41 -27.14 13.06
C GLN A 193 -4.72 -26.45 12.64
N ARG A 194 -5.84 -27.16 12.77
CA ARG A 194 -7.17 -26.61 12.52
C ARG A 194 -7.51 -25.54 13.54
N ALA A 195 -7.32 -25.80 14.83
CA ALA A 195 -7.54 -24.81 15.88
C ALA A 195 -6.69 -23.55 15.66
N ALA A 196 -5.41 -23.70 15.27
CA ALA A 196 -4.55 -22.57 14.91
C ALA A 196 -5.07 -21.76 13.71
N THR A 197 -5.65 -22.43 12.71
CA THR A 197 -6.24 -21.80 11.53
C THR A 197 -7.54 -21.06 11.88
N GLU A 198 -8.39 -21.66 12.71
CA GLU A 198 -9.66 -21.09 13.17
C GLU A 198 -9.47 -19.85 14.05
N ARG A 199 -8.32 -19.69 14.71
CA ARG A 199 -7.96 -18.45 15.44
C ARG A 199 -7.95 -17.21 14.54
N MET A 200 -7.73 -17.34 13.23
CA MET A 200 -7.85 -16.20 12.30
C MET A 200 -9.28 -15.65 12.19
N ALA A 201 -10.29 -16.37 12.71
CA ALA A 201 -11.67 -15.94 12.81
C ALA A 201 -12.09 -15.63 14.26
N LEU A 202 -11.15 -15.59 15.21
CA LEU A 202 -11.38 -15.28 16.61
C LEU A 202 -11.27 -13.76 16.82
N PHE A 203 -12.41 -13.08 16.90
CA PHE A 203 -12.48 -11.62 16.89
C PHE A 203 -13.01 -11.05 18.21
N PRO A 204 -12.70 -9.78 18.53
CA PRO A 204 -13.36 -9.05 19.61
C PRO A 204 -14.89 -9.02 19.38
N VAL A 205 -15.69 -9.38 20.38
CA VAL A 205 -17.13 -9.68 20.17
C VAL A 205 -17.98 -8.51 19.67
N ARG A 206 -17.59 -7.26 19.92
CA ARG A 206 -18.31 -6.06 19.44
C ARG A 206 -17.63 -5.44 18.22
N ALA A 207 -16.61 -6.10 17.67
CA ALA A 207 -16.02 -5.65 16.43
C ALA A 207 -17.02 -5.80 15.29
N GLU A 208 -17.01 -4.81 14.40
CA GLU A 208 -17.78 -4.86 13.19
C GLU A 208 -17.00 -5.63 12.11
N VAL A 209 -17.64 -6.61 11.49
CA VAL A 209 -17.00 -7.48 10.51
C VAL A 209 -17.52 -7.12 9.11
N ILE A 210 -16.65 -6.49 8.31
CA ILE A 210 -16.98 -5.99 6.97
C ILE A 210 -16.43 -6.96 5.93
N PHE A 211 -17.32 -7.67 5.25
CA PHE A 211 -16.97 -8.52 4.14
C PHE A 211 -16.88 -7.73 2.84
N LEU A 212 -15.77 -7.93 2.14
CA LEU A 212 -15.47 -7.27 0.87
C LEU A 212 -15.73 -8.22 -0.31
N PRO A 213 -16.11 -7.72 -1.50
CA PRO A 213 -16.35 -8.55 -2.67
C PRO A 213 -15.16 -9.45 -3.00
N ASP A 214 -15.41 -10.74 -3.25
CA ASP A 214 -14.42 -11.74 -3.68
C ASP A 214 -13.18 -11.84 -2.76
N ILE A 215 -13.35 -11.59 -1.47
CA ILE A 215 -12.35 -11.77 -0.41
C ILE A 215 -13.01 -12.46 0.79
N TRP A 216 -12.43 -13.57 1.25
CA TRP A 216 -12.97 -14.28 2.41
C TRP A 216 -12.56 -13.66 3.74
N VAL A 217 -11.37 -13.06 3.80
CA VAL A 217 -10.86 -12.34 4.97
C VAL A 217 -11.64 -11.03 5.09
N PRO A 218 -12.38 -10.80 6.17
CA PRO A 218 -13.07 -9.54 6.37
C PRO A 218 -12.10 -8.45 6.83
N VAL A 219 -12.52 -7.20 6.69
CA VAL A 219 -11.97 -6.11 7.50
C VAL A 219 -12.70 -6.11 8.83
N VAL A 220 -11.96 -6.28 9.93
CA VAL A 220 -12.50 -6.19 11.28
C VAL A 220 -12.29 -4.77 11.78
N ARG A 221 -13.37 -4.08 12.11
CA ARG A 221 -13.38 -2.68 12.54
C ARG A 221 -13.74 -2.57 14.02
N LEU A 222 -12.91 -1.87 14.78
CA LEU A 222 -13.11 -1.57 16.20
C LEU A 222 -13.28 -0.06 16.43
N GLU A 223 -14.09 0.28 17.44
CA GLU A 223 -14.33 1.66 17.86
C GLU A 223 -14.77 2.60 16.72
N GLY A 224 -15.39 2.04 15.67
CA GLY A 224 -15.78 2.75 14.46
C GLY A 224 -14.62 3.31 13.60
N LYS A 225 -13.36 3.13 14.02
CA LYS A 225 -12.20 3.84 13.47
C LYS A 225 -11.03 2.95 13.08
N LEU A 226 -10.74 1.92 13.87
CA LEU A 226 -9.57 1.04 13.66
C LEU A 226 -9.96 -0.14 12.78
N CYS A 227 -9.38 -0.24 11.59
CA CYS A 227 -9.58 -1.34 10.65
C CYS A 227 -8.34 -2.24 10.62
N VAL A 228 -8.54 -3.53 10.84
CA VAL A 228 -7.46 -4.52 10.87
C VAL A 228 -7.24 -5.12 9.48
N PHE A 229 -5.99 -5.14 9.01
CA PHE A 229 -5.59 -5.72 7.73
C PHE A 229 -4.47 -6.77 7.87
N PRO A 230 -4.37 -7.71 6.92
CA PRO A 230 -3.24 -8.65 6.85
C PRO A 230 -1.94 -7.95 6.45
N GLY A 231 -0.82 -8.53 6.87
CA GLY A 231 0.52 -8.07 6.48
C GLY A 231 0.89 -8.35 5.02
N ILE A 232 0.18 -9.27 4.35
CA ILE A 232 0.47 -9.66 2.95
C ILE A 232 0.16 -8.50 1.99
N PRO A 233 1.14 -7.90 1.28
CA PRO A 233 0.93 -6.64 0.56
C PRO A 233 -0.16 -6.66 -0.52
N ALA A 234 -0.21 -7.74 -1.30
CA ALA A 234 -1.23 -7.89 -2.35
C ALA A 234 -2.65 -7.95 -1.76
N LEU A 235 -2.82 -8.61 -0.61
CA LEU A 235 -4.10 -8.73 0.06
C LEU A 235 -4.47 -7.43 0.77
N PHE A 236 -3.53 -6.79 1.47
CA PHE A 236 -3.69 -5.46 2.07
C PHE A 236 -4.22 -4.46 1.05
N THR A 237 -3.54 -4.35 -0.10
CA THR A 237 -3.89 -3.45 -1.20
C THR A 237 -5.30 -3.73 -1.73
N LYS A 238 -5.62 -5.01 -2.01
CA LYS A 238 -6.93 -5.41 -2.52
C LYS A 238 -8.04 -5.06 -1.52
N MET A 239 -7.83 -5.34 -0.24
CA MET A 239 -8.79 -5.08 0.83
C MET A 239 -9.01 -3.57 1.03
N LEU A 240 -7.94 -2.78 1.12
CA LEU A 240 -8.04 -1.33 1.33
C LEU A 240 -8.81 -0.65 0.20
N ASN A 241 -8.53 -1.00 -1.05
CA ASN A 241 -9.27 -0.45 -2.20
C ASN A 241 -10.75 -0.85 -2.15
N SER A 242 -11.03 -2.12 -1.84
CA SER A 242 -12.39 -2.63 -1.77
C SER A 242 -13.18 -2.06 -0.58
N LEU A 243 -12.50 -1.57 0.45
CA LEU A 243 -13.11 -0.92 1.62
C LEU A 243 -13.57 0.52 1.31
N THR A 244 -13.06 1.17 0.26
CA THR A 244 -13.39 2.56 -0.11
C THR A 244 -14.88 2.90 -0.07
N PRO A 245 -15.82 2.08 -0.59
CA PRO A 245 -17.26 2.36 -0.54
C PRO A 245 -17.87 2.32 0.87
N PHE A 246 -17.16 1.75 1.84
CA PHE A 246 -17.58 1.62 3.24
C PHE A 246 -17.05 2.76 4.12
N LEU A 247 -16.26 3.68 3.56
CA LEU A 247 -15.61 4.76 4.28
C LEU A 247 -16.26 6.10 3.96
N PRO A 248 -16.52 6.95 4.98
CA PRO A 248 -16.98 8.32 4.78
C PRO A 248 -15.80 9.20 4.33
N LEU A 249 -15.39 9.07 3.08
CA LEU A 249 -14.24 9.76 2.52
C LEU A 249 -14.57 11.20 2.09
N PRO A 250 -13.61 12.14 2.18
CA PRO A 250 -13.78 13.47 1.63
C PRO A 250 -14.23 13.46 0.16
N PRO A 251 -15.11 14.40 -0.23
CA PRO A 251 -15.58 14.49 -1.61
C PRO A 251 -14.41 14.84 -2.55
N PRO A 252 -14.49 14.47 -3.85
CA PRO A 252 -13.42 14.72 -4.81
C PRO A 252 -12.92 16.17 -4.86
N THR A 253 -13.82 17.13 -4.65
CA THR A 253 -13.54 18.58 -4.63
C THR A 253 -12.61 19.02 -3.49
N GLU A 254 -12.43 18.21 -2.45
CA GLU A 254 -11.58 18.52 -1.30
C GLU A 254 -10.24 17.78 -1.31
N ARG A 255 -10.01 16.94 -2.34
CA ARG A 255 -8.79 16.13 -2.46
C ARG A 255 -7.63 16.98 -2.98
N PRO A 256 -6.41 16.75 -2.47
CA PRO A 256 -5.24 17.47 -2.95
C PRO A 256 -4.82 16.98 -4.34
N SER A 257 -4.30 17.90 -5.13
CA SER A 257 -3.63 17.64 -6.39
C SER A 257 -2.12 17.77 -6.19
N ARG A 258 -1.35 17.03 -7.00
CA ARG A 258 0.11 17.13 -7.06
C ARG A 258 0.54 17.39 -8.49
N ILE A 259 1.32 18.45 -8.69
CA ILE A 259 2.01 18.72 -9.96
C ILE A 259 3.51 18.59 -9.69
N GLN A 260 4.23 17.93 -10.60
CA GLN A 260 5.67 17.77 -10.52
C GLN A 260 6.33 18.50 -11.70
N VAL A 261 7.34 19.29 -11.41
CA VAL A 261 8.21 19.94 -12.41
C VAL A 261 9.59 19.33 -12.27
N PHE A 262 10.19 18.91 -13.37
CA PHE A 262 11.57 18.46 -13.38
C PHE A 262 12.49 19.53 -13.96
N THR A 263 13.67 19.70 -13.37
CA THR A 263 14.74 20.55 -13.87
C THR A 263 16.08 19.85 -13.75
N GLU A 264 16.98 20.11 -14.71
CA GLU A 264 18.37 19.64 -14.66
C GLU A 264 19.24 20.52 -13.75
N ARG A 265 18.72 21.66 -13.29
CA ARG A 265 19.41 22.54 -12.34
C ARG A 265 19.61 21.83 -11.00
N SER A 266 20.71 22.17 -10.33
CA SER A 266 20.97 21.67 -8.99
C SER A 266 20.01 22.27 -7.97
N GLU A 267 19.77 21.54 -6.86
CA GLU A 267 18.87 21.99 -5.80
C GLU A 267 19.31 23.33 -5.20
N SER A 268 20.63 23.55 -5.05
CA SER A 268 21.18 24.79 -4.52
C SER A 268 20.88 26.01 -5.40
N MET A 269 20.79 25.84 -6.73
CA MET A 269 20.47 26.93 -7.65
C MET A 269 19.01 27.36 -7.55
N ILE A 270 18.09 26.43 -7.28
CA ILE A 270 16.64 26.71 -7.25
C ILE A 270 16.12 27.00 -5.83
N ALA A 271 16.83 26.57 -4.78
CA ALA A 271 16.39 26.70 -3.39
C ALA A 271 15.99 28.14 -2.95
N PRO A 272 16.71 29.22 -3.32
CA PRO A 272 16.29 30.58 -2.97
C PRO A 272 14.95 30.98 -3.59
N TYR A 273 14.71 30.58 -4.84
CA TYR A 273 13.43 30.78 -5.51
C TYR A 273 12.31 29.99 -4.82
N LEU A 274 12.53 28.69 -4.56
CA LEU A 274 11.54 27.84 -3.90
C LEU A 274 11.17 28.33 -2.49
N THR A 275 12.13 28.91 -1.76
CA THR A 275 11.86 29.52 -0.45
C THR A 275 10.92 30.72 -0.57
N LYS A 276 11.17 31.63 -1.51
CA LYS A 276 10.29 32.78 -1.79
C LYS A 276 8.92 32.33 -2.27
N LEU A 277 8.88 31.34 -3.15
CA LEU A 277 7.65 30.74 -3.66
C LEU A 277 6.82 30.17 -2.51
N GLN A 278 7.41 29.34 -1.65
CA GLN A 278 6.72 28.73 -0.52
C GLN A 278 6.10 29.78 0.40
N MET A 279 6.80 30.88 0.71
CA MET A 279 6.23 31.97 1.52
C MET A 279 4.98 32.59 0.88
N ARG A 280 5.00 32.79 -0.45
CA ARG A 280 3.87 33.38 -1.20
C ARG A 280 2.68 32.43 -1.32
N VAL A 281 2.91 31.14 -1.54
CA VAL A 281 1.82 30.19 -1.83
C VAL A 281 1.28 29.47 -0.58
N LYS A 282 1.99 29.54 0.56
CA LYS A 282 1.53 28.97 1.85
C LYS A 282 0.15 29.48 2.30
N PRO A 283 -0.20 30.77 2.23
CA PRO A 283 -1.55 31.27 2.56
C PRO A 283 -2.67 30.67 1.70
N HIS A 284 -2.31 30.21 0.49
CA HIS A 284 -3.22 29.56 -0.44
C HIS A 284 -3.31 28.04 -0.22
N GLY A 285 -2.59 27.51 0.78
CA GLY A 285 -2.59 26.08 1.10
C GLY A 285 -1.75 25.22 0.14
N ILE A 286 -0.83 25.83 -0.60
CA ILE A 286 0.10 25.11 -1.48
C ILE A 286 1.41 24.85 -0.74
N GLN A 287 1.88 23.61 -0.82
CA GLN A 287 3.17 23.15 -0.35
C GLN A 287 4.11 22.96 -1.53
N VAL A 288 5.35 23.41 -1.36
CA VAL A 288 6.44 23.32 -2.32
C VAL A 288 7.51 22.43 -1.70
N GLY A 289 7.93 21.40 -2.42
CA GLY A 289 9.05 20.54 -2.03
C GLY A 289 10.01 20.35 -3.19
N SER A 290 11.28 20.12 -2.88
CA SER A 290 12.31 19.70 -3.83
C SER A 290 12.79 18.29 -3.48
N TYR A 291 13.01 17.47 -4.49
CA TYR A 291 13.47 16.08 -4.37
C TYR A 291 14.59 15.85 -5.39
N PRO A 292 15.86 16.01 -4.99
CA PRO A 292 16.99 15.79 -5.88
C PRO A 292 17.10 14.32 -6.29
N VAL A 293 17.49 14.10 -7.55
CA VAL A 293 17.89 12.82 -8.09
C VAL A 293 19.38 12.90 -8.38
N LEU A 294 20.16 12.11 -7.64
CA LEU A 294 21.62 12.16 -7.69
C LEU A 294 22.12 12.02 -9.13
N GLY A 295 22.85 13.03 -9.61
CA GLY A 295 23.44 13.06 -10.96
C GLY A 295 22.47 13.34 -12.12
N HIS A 296 21.19 13.61 -11.85
CA HIS A 296 20.18 13.77 -12.91
C HIS A 296 19.43 15.11 -12.85
N GLY A 297 19.16 15.67 -11.67
CA GLY A 297 18.40 16.92 -11.54
C GLY A 297 17.53 16.94 -10.28
N VAL A 298 16.47 17.74 -10.29
CA VAL A 298 15.57 17.91 -9.15
C VAL A 298 14.11 17.85 -9.60
N PHE A 299 13.30 17.11 -8.84
CA PHE A 299 11.85 17.20 -8.93
C PHE A 299 11.33 18.24 -7.94
N VAL A 300 10.68 19.29 -8.44
CA VAL A 300 9.89 20.21 -7.64
C VAL A 300 8.46 19.68 -7.57
N SER A 301 7.94 19.44 -6.37
CA SER A 301 6.56 18.99 -6.14
C SER A 301 5.73 20.14 -5.60
N LEU A 302 4.62 20.42 -6.26
CA LEU A 302 3.60 21.37 -5.82
C LEU A 302 2.37 20.58 -5.39
N ILE A 303 1.97 20.72 -4.14
CA ILE A 303 0.81 20.03 -3.57
C ILE A 303 -0.16 21.08 -3.06
N GLY A 304 -1.41 21.02 -3.50
CA GLY A 304 -2.43 21.96 -3.05
C GLY A 304 -3.83 21.39 -3.24
N ARG A 305 -4.81 21.95 -2.53
CA ARG A 305 -6.23 21.70 -2.80
C ARG A 305 -6.70 22.78 -3.76
N GLU A 306 -7.38 22.40 -4.83
CA GLU A 306 -7.96 23.35 -5.75
C GLU A 306 -9.13 24.04 -5.02
N ARG A 307 -8.88 25.22 -4.47
CA ARG A 307 -9.97 26.04 -3.93
C ARG A 307 -10.80 26.46 -5.12
N THR A 308 -12.10 26.20 -5.06
CA THR A 308 -13.09 26.77 -5.97
C THR A 308 -12.96 28.30 -5.89
N LEU A 309 -12.17 28.88 -6.78
CA LEU A 309 -12.18 30.32 -6.99
C LEU A 309 -13.53 30.62 -7.63
N THR A 310 -14.37 31.36 -6.91
CA THR A 310 -15.77 31.67 -7.27
C THR A 310 -15.93 32.62 -8.46
N THR A 311 -14.87 32.84 -9.24
CA THR A 311 -14.89 33.73 -10.40
C THR A 311 -14.86 32.94 -11.70
N ALA A 312 -15.87 33.17 -12.54
CA ALA A 312 -16.19 32.44 -13.77
C ALA A 312 -15.15 32.54 -14.93
N THR A 313 -13.91 32.94 -14.66
CA THR A 313 -12.87 33.23 -15.68
C THR A 313 -11.55 32.47 -15.51
N ALA A 314 -11.45 31.45 -14.66
CA ALA A 314 -10.24 30.63 -14.55
C ALA A 314 -10.53 29.15 -14.85
N ARG A 315 -10.30 28.74 -16.11
CA ARG A 315 -10.32 27.30 -16.49
C ARG A 315 -9.03 26.57 -16.12
N GLU A 316 -8.08 27.24 -15.48
CA GLU A 316 -6.85 26.67 -14.93
C GLU A 316 -6.74 27.07 -13.47
N GLY A 317 -6.71 26.11 -12.54
CA GLY A 317 -6.59 26.40 -11.12
C GLY A 317 -5.27 27.06 -10.78
N TYR A 318 -5.25 27.86 -9.71
CA TYR A 318 -4.08 28.58 -9.20
C TYR A 318 -2.82 27.68 -9.03
N LEU A 319 -3.01 26.40 -8.69
CA LEU A 319 -1.91 25.43 -8.61
C LEU A 319 -1.21 25.23 -9.97
N SER A 320 -1.96 25.19 -11.06
CA SER A 320 -1.44 25.06 -12.43
C SER A 320 -0.74 26.32 -12.90
N GLU A 321 -1.23 27.51 -12.51
CA GLU A 321 -0.55 28.78 -12.77
C GLU A 321 0.82 28.82 -12.07
N VAL A 322 0.85 28.44 -10.79
CA VAL A 322 2.10 28.33 -10.02
C VAL A 322 3.04 27.31 -10.66
N ALA A 323 2.54 26.18 -11.16
CA ALA A 323 3.37 25.19 -11.82
C ALA A 323 4.06 25.72 -13.09
N ARG A 324 3.35 26.51 -13.91
CA ARG A 324 3.93 27.15 -15.11
C ARG A 324 4.94 28.24 -14.78
N GLU A 325 4.72 28.95 -13.67
CA GLU A 325 5.72 29.90 -13.17
C GLU A 325 7.00 29.15 -12.79
N VAL A 326 6.87 28.08 -12.00
CA VAL A 326 8.00 27.25 -11.57
C VAL A 326 8.73 26.68 -12.78
N GLU A 327 7.99 26.11 -13.75
CA GLU A 327 8.54 25.58 -15.00
C GLU A 327 9.48 26.58 -15.69
N LYS A 328 9.07 27.85 -15.81
CA LYS A 328 9.88 28.91 -16.42
C LYS A 328 11.07 29.31 -15.54
N GLU A 329 10.86 29.53 -14.26
CA GLU A 329 11.88 30.04 -13.33
C GLU A 329 13.00 29.02 -13.08
N VAL A 330 12.67 27.73 -13.06
CA VAL A 330 13.66 26.66 -12.89
C VAL A 330 14.18 26.10 -14.20
N ASP A 331 13.74 26.63 -15.35
CA ASP A 331 14.10 26.11 -16.68
C ASP A 331 13.87 24.61 -16.76
N GLY A 332 12.63 24.22 -16.45
CA GLY A 332 12.19 22.84 -16.32
C GLY A 332 11.01 22.52 -17.23
N HIS A 333 10.40 21.37 -16.99
CA HIS A 333 9.14 20.97 -17.63
C HIS A 333 8.20 20.30 -16.63
N VAL A 334 6.90 20.54 -16.80
CA VAL A 334 5.86 19.82 -16.03
C VAL A 334 5.80 18.36 -16.49
N LEU A 335 5.85 17.42 -15.56
CA LEU A 335 5.77 15.99 -15.87
C LEU A 335 4.35 15.56 -16.21
N THR A 336 4.21 14.85 -17.32
CA THR A 336 3.01 14.09 -17.67
C THR A 336 2.77 12.92 -16.70
N SER A 337 1.57 12.36 -16.73
CA SER A 337 1.24 11.19 -15.89
C SER A 337 2.15 9.99 -16.18
N GLU A 338 2.55 9.80 -17.45
CA GLU A 338 3.43 8.71 -17.87
C GLU A 338 4.86 8.91 -17.36
N GLU A 339 5.39 10.12 -17.46
CA GLU A 339 6.72 10.47 -16.95
C GLU A 339 6.80 10.38 -15.42
N GLN A 340 5.73 10.73 -14.70
CA GLN A 340 5.66 10.54 -13.25
C GLN A 340 5.75 9.06 -12.86
N VAL A 341 5.14 8.16 -13.63
CA VAL A 341 5.22 6.72 -13.39
C VAL A 341 6.63 6.21 -13.68
N GLU A 342 7.23 6.65 -14.78
CA GLU A 342 8.58 6.24 -15.18
C GLU A 342 9.66 6.77 -14.22
N ALA A 343 9.54 8.02 -13.77
CA ALA A 343 10.39 8.62 -12.76
C ALA A 343 10.37 7.83 -11.44
N ARG A 344 9.18 7.37 -11.00
CA ARG A 344 9.05 6.51 -9.80
C ARG A 344 9.76 5.16 -9.98
N LYS A 345 9.66 4.55 -11.16
CA LYS A 345 10.38 3.30 -11.45
C LYS A 345 11.89 3.52 -11.41
N LYS A 346 12.39 4.57 -12.07
CA LYS A 346 13.82 4.92 -12.12
C LYS A 346 14.40 5.24 -10.74
N GLN A 347 13.67 5.96 -9.88
CA GLN A 347 14.08 6.21 -8.48
C GLN A 347 14.16 4.93 -7.66
N CYS A 348 13.28 3.95 -7.87
CA CYS A 348 13.35 2.65 -7.19
C CYS A 348 14.46 1.73 -7.72
N THR A 349 14.91 1.91 -8.98
CA THR A 349 15.94 1.08 -9.61
C THR A 349 17.34 1.69 -9.61
N ALA A 350 17.52 2.93 -9.13
CA ALA A 350 18.82 3.58 -9.05
C ALA A 350 19.68 2.91 -7.96
N ALA A 351 20.33 1.80 -8.32
CA ALA A 351 21.48 1.30 -7.60
C ALA A 351 22.54 2.42 -7.55
N PRO A 352 23.30 2.56 -6.45
CA PRO A 352 24.38 3.54 -6.40
C PRO A 352 25.40 3.19 -7.50
N GLN A 353 25.35 3.90 -8.62
CA GLN A 353 26.49 3.95 -9.52
C GLN A 353 27.64 4.50 -8.68
N LYS A 354 28.72 3.71 -8.59
CA LYS A 354 29.91 4.05 -7.83
C LYS A 354 30.30 5.49 -8.16
N ALA A 355 30.07 6.40 -7.22
CA ALA A 355 30.69 7.71 -7.25
C ALA A 355 32.20 7.45 -7.24
N LYS A 356 32.85 7.66 -8.38
CA LYS A 356 34.30 7.83 -8.41
C LYS A 356 34.55 9.20 -7.80
N TYR A 357 34.79 9.22 -6.49
CA TYR A 357 35.45 10.33 -5.83
C TYR A 357 36.93 10.35 -6.23
#